data_AF-A0AA43FAN9-F1
#
_entry.id   AF-A0AA43FAN9-F1
#
_cell.length_a   1.000
_cell.length_b   1.000
_cell.length_c   1.000
_cell.angle_alpha   90.00
_cell.angle_beta   90.00
_cell.angle_gamma   90.00
#
_symmetry.space_group_name_H-M   'P 1'
#
loop_
_entity.id
_entity.type
_entity.pdbx_description
1 polymer ?
#
loop_
_entity_poly.entity_id
_entity_poly.type
_entity_poly.pdbx_seq_one_letter_code
_entity_poly.pdbx_strand_id
1 'polypeptide(L)'
;MFKRFEVAHQSMSPTLLPGDFLLASPSRPNPKRGEIIVFEETEGRFIIKRIVGLEGETVLANAGRVSVDGNVNLDRWAIGLTSPFDPITIPPGHVWALGDRRELSSLDSRSLGPIAVADCWRARIRYFPLGKIGMVR
;
A
#
# COMPACT_ATOMS: atom_id res chain seq x y z
N MET A 1 -18.52 -2.61 -9.01
CA MET A 1 -17.76 -3.58 -9.83
C MET A 1 -16.58 -4.07 -9.01
N PHE A 2 -16.31 -5.38 -9.02
CA PHE A 2 -15.13 -5.97 -8.39
C PHE A 2 -14.14 -6.42 -9.47
N LYS A 3 -12.84 -6.33 -9.18
CA LYS A 3 -11.75 -6.93 -9.97
C LYS A 3 -11.00 -7.97 -9.14
N ARG A 4 -10.43 -8.94 -9.84
CA ARG A 4 -9.60 -10.00 -9.26
C ARG A 4 -8.13 -9.67 -9.49
N PHE A 5 -7.32 -9.89 -8.47
CA PHE A 5 -5.88 -9.71 -8.54
C PHE A 5 -5.18 -10.90 -7.88
N GLU A 6 -4.04 -11.27 -8.44
CA GLU A 6 -3.12 -12.22 -7.83
C GLU A 6 -1.97 -11.46 -7.17
N VAL A 7 -1.59 -11.88 -5.98
CA VAL A 7 -0.36 -11.41 -5.33
C VAL A 7 0.79 -12.20 -5.95
N ALA A 8 1.66 -11.54 -6.70
CA ALA A 8 2.81 -12.18 -7.35
C ALA A 8 4.13 -12.02 -6.59
N HIS A 9 4.25 -10.97 -5.76
CA HIS A 9 5.52 -10.59 -5.11
C HIS A 9 5.41 -10.54 -3.58
N GLN A 10 6.56 -10.58 -2.91
CA GLN A 10 6.66 -10.67 -1.45
C GLN A 10 6.63 -9.32 -0.71
N SER A 11 6.47 -8.20 -1.42
CA SER A 11 6.52 -6.86 -0.80
C SER A 11 5.44 -6.62 0.26
N MET A 12 4.37 -7.41 0.25
CA MET A 12 3.27 -7.34 1.21
C MET A 12 3.32 -8.44 2.28
N SER A 13 4.41 -9.22 2.34
CA SER A 13 4.62 -10.25 3.35
C SER A 13 4.77 -9.61 4.75
N PRO A 14 4.22 -10.21 5.83
CA PRO A 14 3.50 -11.48 5.86
C PRO A 14 1.99 -11.36 5.60
N THR A 15 1.46 -10.14 5.46
CA THR A 15 0.02 -9.89 5.31
C THR A 15 -0.56 -10.59 4.08
N LEU A 16 0.09 -10.41 2.94
CA LEU A 16 -0.23 -11.04 1.67
C LEU A 16 1.01 -11.73 1.12
N LEU A 17 0.84 -12.99 0.71
CA LEU A 17 1.92 -13.80 0.16
C LEU A 17 1.68 -14.11 -1.32
N PRO A 18 2.74 -14.38 -2.10
CA PRO A 18 2.59 -14.90 -3.45
C PRO A 18 1.60 -16.07 -3.50
N GLY A 19 0.65 -16.02 -4.46
CA GLY A 19 -0.43 -16.99 -4.60
C GLY A 19 -1.70 -16.67 -3.79
N ASP A 20 -1.74 -15.58 -3.03
CA ASP A 20 -3.00 -15.04 -2.49
C ASP A 20 -3.80 -14.39 -3.63
N PHE A 21 -5.11 -14.68 -3.72
CA PHE A 21 -6.00 -14.03 -4.68
C PHE A 21 -7.01 -13.12 -4.00
N LEU A 22 -7.16 -11.92 -4.56
CA LEU A 22 -7.87 -10.80 -3.97
C LEU A 22 -9.07 -10.40 -4.83
N LEU A 23 -10.20 -10.13 -4.18
CA LEU A 23 -11.28 -9.32 -4.74
C LEU A 23 -11.11 -7.88 -4.26
N ALA A 24 -11.09 -6.95 -5.21
CA ALA A 24 -10.90 -5.54 -4.95
C ALA A 24 -12.01 -4.69 -5.58
N SER A 25 -12.33 -3.57 -4.93
CA SER A 25 -13.31 -2.57 -5.39
C SER A 25 -12.62 -1.23 -5.64
N PRO A 26 -13.18 -0.27 -6.39
CA PRO A 26 -12.61 1.08 -6.47
C PRO A 26 -12.30 1.66 -5.08
N SER A 27 -11.16 2.33 -4.92
CA SER A 27 -10.70 2.87 -3.64
C SER A 27 -11.36 4.21 -3.28
N ARG A 28 -11.66 5.02 -4.30
CA ARG A 28 -12.40 6.27 -4.18
C ARG A 28 -13.83 6.06 -3.61
N PRO A 29 -14.43 7.10 -2.98
CA PRO A 29 -13.88 8.44 -2.76
C PRO A 29 -13.06 8.57 -1.47
N ASN A 30 -13.13 7.61 -0.56
CA ASN A 30 -12.62 7.78 0.81
C ASN A 30 -11.59 6.69 1.16
N PRO A 31 -10.34 6.81 0.68
CA PRO A 31 -9.25 5.92 1.07
C PRO A 31 -8.95 6.09 2.57
N LYS A 32 -8.58 5.02 3.25
CA LYS A 32 -8.23 5.07 4.67
C LYS A 32 -6.80 4.57 4.88
N ARG A 33 -6.13 5.17 5.88
CA ARG A 33 -4.82 4.68 6.34
C ARG A 33 -4.93 3.21 6.72
N GLY A 34 -3.93 2.43 6.34
CA GLY A 34 -3.86 0.99 6.57
C GLY A 34 -4.61 0.17 5.53
N GLU A 35 -5.37 0.75 4.60
CA GLU A 35 -5.98 -0.04 3.52
C GLU A 35 -4.94 -0.48 2.49
N ILE A 36 -5.15 -1.68 1.93
CA ILE A 36 -4.32 -2.20 0.84
C ILE A 36 -4.96 -1.81 -0.49
N ILE A 37 -4.18 -1.14 -1.32
CA ILE A 37 -4.55 -0.71 -2.66
C ILE A 37 -3.77 -1.48 -3.73
N VAL A 38 -4.41 -1.63 -4.88
CA VAL A 38 -3.87 -2.17 -6.11
C VAL A 38 -3.98 -1.10 -7.17
N PHE A 39 -2.88 -0.78 -7.84
CA PHE A 39 -2.85 0.22 -8.91
C PHE A 39 -1.95 -0.27 -10.05
N GLU A 40 -2.19 0.22 -11.25
CA GLU A 40 -1.42 -0.13 -12.42
C GLU A 40 -0.15 0.75 -12.48
N GLU A 41 1.00 0.13 -12.69
CA GLU A 41 2.26 0.86 -12.87
C GLU A 41 2.56 1.08 -14.36
N THR A 42 2.51 0.01 -15.15
CA THR A 42 2.78 0.02 -16.60
C THR A 42 2.01 -1.11 -17.27
N GLU A 43 1.26 -0.81 -18.33
CA GLU A 43 0.69 -1.79 -19.30
C GLU A 43 0.31 -3.16 -18.70
N GLY A 44 -0.69 -3.17 -17.81
CA GLY A 44 -1.24 -4.38 -17.20
C GLY A 44 -0.46 -4.93 -15.99
N ARG A 45 0.68 -4.32 -15.63
CA ARG A 45 1.42 -4.66 -14.41
C ARG A 45 0.84 -3.93 -13.21
N PHE A 46 0.25 -4.69 -12.30
CA PHE A 46 -0.37 -4.16 -11.07
C PHE A 46 0.55 -4.29 -9.86
N ILE A 47 0.63 -3.22 -9.06
CA ILE A 47 1.34 -3.17 -7.79
C ILE A 47 0.32 -3.19 -6.64
N ILE A 48 0.66 -3.89 -5.56
CA ILE A 48 -0.12 -3.94 -4.31
C ILE A 48 0.68 -3.27 -3.19
N LYS A 49 0.10 -2.29 -2.49
CA LYS A 49 0.72 -1.54 -1.37
C LYS A 49 -0.29 -1.16 -0.30
N ARG A 50 0.19 -0.83 0.90
CA ARG A 50 -0.63 -0.32 2.00
C ARG A 50 -0.52 1.19 2.11
N ILE A 51 -1.66 1.86 2.27
CA ILE A 51 -1.72 3.30 2.50
C ILE A 51 -1.12 3.63 3.86
N VAL A 52 -0.07 4.44 3.86
CA VAL A 52 0.64 4.92 5.04
C VAL A 52 0.37 6.40 5.29
N GLY A 53 0.10 7.19 4.25
CA GLY A 53 -0.24 8.62 4.32
C GLY A 53 -1.44 8.98 3.44
N LEU A 54 -2.21 9.97 3.87
CA LEU A 54 -3.41 10.46 3.20
C LEU A 54 -3.21 11.88 2.66
N GLU A 55 -4.11 12.31 1.79
CA GLU A 55 -4.19 13.67 1.27
C GLU A 55 -4.01 14.74 2.36
N GLY A 56 -3.16 15.73 2.09
CA GLY A 56 -2.86 16.85 2.97
C GLY A 56 -1.81 16.55 4.05
N GLU A 57 -1.53 15.28 4.33
CA GLU A 57 -0.54 14.90 5.33
C GLU A 57 0.89 15.04 4.78
N THR A 58 1.84 15.31 5.68
CA THR A 58 3.26 15.32 5.36
C THR A 58 3.92 14.05 5.87
N VAL A 59 4.48 13.26 4.95
CA VAL A 59 5.21 12.03 5.24
C VAL A 59 6.71 12.23 5.09
N LEU A 60 7.49 11.57 5.93
CA LEU A 60 8.94 11.47 5.79
C LEU A 60 9.42 10.14 6.36
N ALA A 61 10.59 9.66 5.94
CA ALA A 61 11.26 8.60 6.66
C ALA A 61 12.68 8.99 7.06
N ASN A 62 13.01 8.71 8.31
CA ASN A 62 14.35 8.88 8.84
C ASN A 62 14.64 7.78 9.88
N ALA A 63 15.90 7.37 10.01
CA ALA A 63 16.35 6.34 10.94
C ALA A 63 15.49 5.05 10.91
N GLY A 64 15.06 4.64 9.70
CA GLY A 64 14.28 3.43 9.47
C GLY A 64 12.77 3.54 9.76
N ARG A 65 12.27 4.69 10.20
CA ARG A 65 10.87 4.89 10.58
C ARG A 65 10.19 5.94 9.71
N VAL A 66 8.89 5.75 9.47
CA VAL A 66 8.04 6.74 8.81
C VAL A 66 7.40 7.63 9.87
N SER A 67 7.33 8.92 9.61
CA SER A 67 6.51 9.87 10.35
C SER A 67 5.43 10.46 9.46
N VAL A 68 4.28 10.78 10.04
CA VAL A 68 3.15 11.47 9.40
C VAL A 68 2.82 12.68 10.27
N ASP A 69 2.84 13.87 9.69
CA ASP A 69 2.62 15.16 10.38
C ASP A 69 3.47 15.29 11.66
N GLY A 70 4.75 14.93 11.55
CA GLY A 70 5.73 14.99 12.66
C GLY A 70 5.61 13.86 13.68
N ASN A 71 4.55 13.05 13.65
CA ASN A 71 4.36 11.93 14.56
C ASN A 71 4.93 10.65 13.96
N VAL A 72 5.74 9.91 14.72
CA VAL A 72 6.23 8.59 14.28
C VAL A 72 5.03 7.68 14.08
N ASN A 73 4.87 7.20 12.85
CA ASN A 73 3.82 6.26 12.51
C ASN A 73 4.18 4.89 13.06
N LEU A 74 3.39 4.43 14.02
CA LEU A 74 3.43 3.04 14.49
C LEU A 74 2.76 2.15 13.44
N ASP A 75 3.45 1.98 12.31
CA ASP A 75 3.01 1.08 11.27
C ASP A 75 3.16 -0.38 11.75
N ARG A 76 2.08 -0.89 12.34
CA ARG A 76 2.01 -2.24 12.90
C ARG A 76 2.14 -3.36 11.85
N TRP A 77 2.06 -3.04 10.57
CA TRP A 77 2.22 -4.01 9.48
C TRP A 77 3.63 -4.00 8.90
N ALA A 78 4.39 -2.94 9.14
CA ALA A 78 5.74 -2.81 8.63
C ALA A 78 6.69 -3.85 9.26
N ILE A 79 7.37 -4.58 8.39
CA ILE A 79 8.53 -5.42 8.70
C ILE A 79 9.74 -4.77 8.04
N GLY A 80 10.81 -4.64 8.82
CA GLY A 80 12.07 -4.06 8.38
C GLY A 80 12.12 -2.53 8.48
N LEU A 81 13.28 -1.98 8.12
CA LEU A 81 13.53 -0.54 8.17
C LEU A 81 13.14 0.12 6.85
N THR A 82 12.63 1.35 6.96
CA THR A 82 12.29 2.17 5.79
C THR A 82 13.48 3.02 5.40
N SER A 83 13.94 2.90 4.16
CA SER A 83 14.96 3.80 3.59
C SER A 83 14.52 5.26 3.76
N PRO A 84 15.47 6.17 4.09
CA PRO A 84 15.13 7.57 4.33
C PRO A 84 14.65 8.25 3.05
N PHE A 85 13.76 9.22 3.22
CA PHE A 85 13.30 10.13 2.16
C PHE A 85 12.86 11.46 2.76
N ASP A 86 12.99 12.52 1.96
CA ASP A 86 12.67 13.89 2.36
C ASP A 86 11.17 14.09 2.65
N PRO A 87 10.80 15.11 3.43
CA PRO A 87 9.40 15.43 3.68
C PRO A 87 8.61 15.68 2.40
N ILE A 88 7.46 15.01 2.28
CA ILE A 88 6.54 15.13 1.15
C ILE A 88 5.14 15.37 1.68
N THR A 89 4.54 16.49 1.28
CA THR A 89 3.12 16.75 1.50
C THR A 89 2.32 16.08 0.39
N ILE A 90 1.35 15.24 0.77
CA ILE A 90 0.57 14.44 -0.16
C ILE A 90 -0.48 15.33 -0.84
N PRO A 91 -0.47 15.43 -2.19
CA PRO A 91 -1.39 16.32 -2.89
C PRO A 91 -2.83 15.82 -2.86
N PRO A 92 -3.81 16.69 -3.16
CA PRO A 92 -5.21 16.31 -3.29
C PRO A 92 -5.43 15.11 -4.22
N GLY A 93 -6.30 14.19 -3.83
CA GLY A 93 -6.63 12.98 -4.56
C GLY A 93 -5.54 11.90 -4.56
N HIS A 94 -4.49 12.03 -3.75
CA HIS A 94 -3.37 11.09 -3.68
C HIS A 94 -3.20 10.46 -2.29
N VAL A 95 -2.43 9.38 -2.27
CA VAL A 95 -1.99 8.70 -1.04
C VAL A 95 -0.50 8.39 -1.11
N TRP A 96 0.10 8.19 0.05
CA TRP A 96 1.44 7.61 0.16
C TRP A 96 1.31 6.15 0.57
N ALA A 97 1.80 5.21 -0.23
CA ALA A 97 1.64 3.78 0.03
C ALA A 97 2.96 3.02 -0.04
N LEU A 98 3.18 2.13 0.92
CA LEU A 98 4.41 1.36 1.09
C LEU A 98 4.11 -0.14 1.18
N GLY A 99 5.11 -0.96 0.90
CA GLY A 99 5.01 -2.40 1.12
C GLY A 99 5.09 -2.72 2.62
N ASP A 100 4.38 -3.75 3.07
CA ASP A 100 4.49 -4.22 4.45
C ASP A 100 5.92 -4.73 4.74
N ARG A 101 6.59 -5.37 3.77
CA ARG A 101 7.99 -5.77 3.88
C ARG A 101 8.91 -4.73 3.24
N ARG A 102 9.41 -3.79 4.06
CA ARG A 102 10.06 -2.54 3.60
C ARG A 102 11.30 -2.77 2.76
N GLU A 103 12.08 -3.79 3.12
CA GLU A 103 13.33 -4.16 2.46
C GLU A 103 13.11 -4.93 1.15
N LEU A 104 11.97 -5.59 0.97
CA LEU A 104 11.64 -6.32 -0.27
C LEU A 104 10.72 -5.51 -1.20
N SER A 105 10.30 -4.33 -0.80
CA SER A 105 9.47 -3.44 -1.61
C SER A 105 10.37 -2.54 -2.46
N SER A 106 10.60 -2.93 -3.71
CA SER A 106 11.41 -2.18 -4.69
C SER A 106 10.64 -1.06 -5.39
N LEU A 107 9.32 -1.18 -5.49
CA LEU A 107 8.44 -0.22 -6.17
C LEU A 107 7.29 0.16 -5.25
N ASP A 108 7.39 1.32 -4.62
CA ASP A 108 6.34 1.95 -3.82
C ASP A 108 6.49 3.47 -3.84
N SER A 109 5.76 4.22 -3.01
CA SER A 109 5.81 5.67 -3.06
C SER A 109 7.22 6.26 -2.84
N ARG A 110 8.16 5.54 -2.22
CA ARG A 110 9.56 6.01 -2.11
C ARG A 110 10.23 6.21 -3.48
N SER A 111 9.85 5.40 -4.47
CA SER A 111 10.38 5.47 -5.84
C SER A 111 9.38 6.07 -6.84
N LEU A 112 8.09 5.93 -6.57
CA LEU A 112 7.00 6.33 -7.48
C LEU A 112 6.37 7.69 -7.13
N GLY A 113 6.60 8.19 -5.91
CA GLY A 113 5.90 9.36 -5.38
C GLY A 113 4.47 9.06 -4.91
N PRO A 114 3.65 10.13 -4.69
CA PRO A 114 2.25 9.99 -4.33
C PRO A 114 1.44 9.27 -5.41
N ILE A 115 0.50 8.43 -5.00
CA ILE A 115 -0.30 7.57 -5.89
C ILE A 115 -1.72 8.12 -6.00
N ALA A 116 -2.22 8.31 -7.23
CA ALA A 116 -3.56 8.81 -7.49
C ALA A 116 -4.64 7.78 -7.07
N VAL A 117 -5.56 8.20 -6.20
CA VAL A 117 -6.63 7.34 -5.66
C VAL A 117 -7.65 6.96 -6.72
N ALA A 118 -7.80 7.78 -7.76
CA ALA A 118 -8.75 7.56 -8.86
C ALA A 118 -8.51 6.23 -9.59
N ASP A 119 -7.25 5.81 -9.70
CA ASP A 119 -6.82 4.60 -10.41
C ASP A 119 -6.61 3.39 -9.49
N CYS A 120 -6.86 3.57 -8.19
CA CYS A 120 -6.64 2.55 -7.18
C CYS A 120 -7.87 1.65 -6.95
N TRP A 121 -7.61 0.37 -6.77
CA TRP A 121 -8.54 -0.65 -6.30
C TRP A 121 -8.19 -1.05 -4.88
N ARG A 122 -9.11 -0.90 -3.94
CA ARG A 122 -8.96 -1.38 -2.56
C ARG A 122 -9.17 -2.89 -2.49
N ALA A 123 -8.17 -3.63 -2.03
CA ALA A 123 -8.30 -5.04 -1.72
C ALA A 123 -9.27 -5.24 -0.56
N ARG A 124 -10.32 -6.05 -0.76
CA ARG A 124 -11.40 -6.27 0.21
C ARG A 124 -11.33 -7.66 0.83
N ILE A 125 -11.23 -8.68 -0.02
CA ILE A 125 -11.34 -10.08 0.38
C ILE A 125 -10.18 -10.85 -0.24
N ARG A 126 -9.47 -11.63 0.57
CA ARG A 126 -8.65 -12.74 0.08
C ARG A 126 -9.57 -13.94 -0.05
N TYR A 127 -9.71 -14.48 -1.27
CA TYR A 127 -10.62 -15.61 -1.54
C TYR A 127 -9.89 -16.92 -1.86
N PHE A 128 -8.57 -16.87 -2.05
CA PHE A 128 -7.70 -18.04 -2.15
C PHE A 128 -6.33 -17.70 -1.52
N PRO A 129 -5.63 -18.65 -0.87
CA PRO A 129 -6.01 -20.05 -0.64
C PRO A 129 -7.21 -20.22 0.30
N LEU A 130 -7.96 -21.33 0.16
CA LEU A 130 -9.22 -21.56 0.88
C LEU A 130 -9.07 -21.47 2.41
N GLY A 131 -7.94 -21.94 2.95
CA GLY A 131 -7.63 -21.86 4.39
C GLY A 131 -7.31 -20.45 4.91
N LYS A 132 -7.28 -19.43 4.04
CA LYS A 132 -6.98 -18.05 4.40
C LYS A 132 -8.07 -17.06 3.94
N ILE A 133 -9.25 -17.57 3.58
CA ILE A 133 -10.37 -16.73 3.13
C ILE A 133 -10.74 -15.73 4.24
N GLY A 134 -10.88 -14.46 3.87
CA GLY A 134 -11.30 -13.44 4.81
C GLY A 134 -11.11 -12.03 4.29
N MET A 135 -11.50 -11.06 5.12
CA MET A 135 -11.26 -9.66 4.83
C MET A 135 -9.76 -9.35 4.87
N VAL A 136 -9.29 -8.55 3.90
CA VAL A 136 -7.93 -8.01 3.89
C VAL A 136 -7.85 -6.86 4.88
N ARG A 137 -6.83 -6.88 5.76
CA ARG A 137 -6.56 -5.87 6.79
C ARG A 137 -5.07 -5.64 6.96
#